data_AF-A0A1Q7UJN4-F1
#
_entry.id   AF-A0A1Q7UJN4-F1
#
_cell.length_a   1.000
_cell.length_b   1.000
_cell.length_c   1.000
_cell.angle_alpha   90.00
_cell.angle_beta   90.00
_cell.angle_gamma   90.00
#
_symmetry.space_group_name_H-M   'P 1'
#
loop_
_entity.id
_entity.type
_entity.pdbx_description
1 polymer ?
#
loop_
_entity_poly.entity_id
_entity_poly.type
_entity_poly.pdbx_seq_one_letter_code
_entity_poly.pdbx_strand_id
1 'polypeptide(L)'
;MRTFVAMLVAGLALSGVTGAQAYHRFWANCNTDPPTFMTTMTRDAAQDYANAARYEGYQWGGGCWNYDEIDSYPDDPPQQTGTHGEGGDCSGLTFKTWRESTDTWRDGRYYWRALRNVHGPYDAAAFRDGNGAPNHVVAKATAGVMDAFASGTHIGMVFMRSLYGGDQIVEAKCEACGTNIFYRTYRGDSAYGGVGRWGWTG
;
A
#
# COMPACT_ATOMS: atom_id res chain seq x y z
N MET A 1 52.92 -26.95 7.77
CA MET A 1 52.69 -25.70 7.01
C MET A 1 51.55 -25.79 5.97
N ARG A 2 51.30 -26.94 5.31
CA ARG A 2 50.22 -27.06 4.31
C ARG A 2 48.79 -27.09 4.90
N THR A 3 48.62 -27.58 6.13
CA THR A 3 47.34 -27.64 6.85
C THR A 3 46.87 -26.30 7.42
N PHE A 4 47.78 -25.35 7.63
CA PHE A 4 47.46 -24.03 8.18
C PHE A 4 46.86 -23.09 7.12
N VAL A 5 47.30 -23.23 5.87
CA VAL A 5 46.79 -22.44 4.72
C VAL A 5 45.37 -22.87 4.34
N ALA A 6 45.04 -24.15 4.46
CA ALA A 6 43.69 -24.66 4.16
C ALA A 6 42.61 -24.13 5.11
N MET A 7 42.94 -23.94 6.40
CA MET A 7 42.00 -23.35 7.37
C MET A 7 41.81 -21.84 7.18
N LEU A 8 42.83 -21.12 6.72
CA LEU A 8 42.72 -19.68 6.44
C LEU A 8 41.80 -19.41 5.23
N VAL A 9 41.87 -20.25 4.18
CA VAL A 9 41.01 -20.14 2.99
C VAL A 9 39.57 -20.56 3.28
N ALA A 10 39.35 -21.56 4.14
CA ALA A 10 38.00 -21.92 4.60
C ALA A 10 37.38 -20.84 5.51
N GLY A 11 38.19 -20.15 6.33
CA GLY A 11 37.76 -19.02 7.15
C GLY A 11 37.36 -17.79 6.32
N LEU A 12 38.09 -17.50 5.24
CA LEU A 12 37.73 -16.40 4.32
C LEU A 12 36.52 -16.72 3.42
N ALA A 13 36.25 -18.00 3.15
CA ALA A 13 35.03 -18.41 2.43
C ALA A 13 33.76 -18.27 3.30
N LEU A 14 33.90 -18.31 4.62
CA LEU A 14 32.80 -18.09 5.58
C LEU A 14 32.63 -16.62 5.99
N SER A 15 33.65 -15.76 5.80
CA SER A 15 33.48 -14.30 5.94
C SER A 15 32.74 -13.65 4.77
N GLY A 16 32.41 -14.41 3.73
CA GLY A 16 31.58 -13.98 2.60
C GLY A 16 30.07 -14.10 2.83
N VAL A 17 29.63 -14.55 4.01
CA VAL A 17 28.20 -14.64 4.36
C VAL A 17 27.84 -13.61 5.42
N THR A 18 28.05 -12.33 5.13
CA THR A 18 27.20 -11.29 5.73
C THR A 18 25.89 -11.21 4.93
N GLY A 19 25.18 -12.33 4.88
CA GLY A 19 23.80 -12.41 4.42
C GLY A 19 22.81 -12.34 5.57
N ALA A 20 23.21 -11.79 6.72
CA ALA A 20 22.26 -11.34 7.72
C ALA A 20 21.66 -10.04 7.18
N GLN A 21 20.54 -10.13 6.47
CA GLN A 21 19.71 -8.96 6.19
C GLN A 21 19.41 -8.32 7.56
N ALA A 22 20.04 -7.18 7.82
CA ALA A 22 19.67 -6.37 8.96
C ALA A 22 18.29 -5.81 8.65
N TYR A 23 17.25 -6.54 9.07
CA TYR A 23 15.86 -6.10 8.95
C TYR A 23 15.73 -4.66 9.46
N HIS A 24 15.00 -3.85 8.71
CA HIS A 24 14.89 -2.43 8.97
C HIS A 24 14.06 -2.15 10.24
N ARG A 25 14.19 -0.95 10.78
CA ARG A 25 13.57 -0.59 12.07
C ARG A 25 12.40 0.39 11.94
N PHE A 26 11.91 0.63 10.73
CA PHE A 26 10.80 1.56 10.53
C PHE A 26 9.59 1.20 11.40
N TRP A 27 9.27 -0.10 11.44
CA TRP A 27 8.18 -0.65 12.24
C TRP A 27 8.22 -0.27 13.73
N ALA A 28 9.40 0.00 14.30
CA ALA A 28 9.54 0.40 15.70
C ALA A 28 8.94 1.80 15.98
N ASN A 29 8.77 2.61 14.93
CA ASN A 29 8.12 3.92 15.01
C ASN A 29 6.61 3.83 14.73
N CYS A 30 6.11 2.66 14.34
CA CYS A 30 4.69 2.48 14.11
C CYS A 30 3.94 2.44 15.43
N ASN A 31 2.85 3.20 15.50
CA ASN A 31 2.01 3.25 16.67
C ASN A 31 0.86 2.24 16.58
N THR A 32 0.24 2.03 17.75
CA THR A 32 -0.98 1.26 17.92
C THR A 32 -2.12 2.17 18.39
N ASP A 33 -2.10 3.44 18.00
CA ASP A 33 -3.15 4.38 18.38
C ASP A 33 -4.50 3.96 17.77
N PRO A 34 -5.61 4.12 18.52
CA PRO A 34 -6.93 3.83 17.97
C PRO A 34 -7.27 4.84 16.86
N PRO A 35 -8.05 4.43 15.85
CA PRO A 35 -8.54 5.36 14.84
C PRO A 35 -9.47 6.40 15.47
N THR A 36 -9.55 7.57 14.85
CA THR A 36 -10.55 8.59 15.21
C THR A 36 -11.76 8.46 14.30
N PHE A 37 -12.96 8.34 14.86
CA PHE A 37 -14.18 8.34 14.06
C PHE A 37 -14.42 9.73 13.43
N MET A 38 -14.83 9.75 12.17
CA MET A 38 -15.11 10.93 11.37
C MET A 38 -16.58 10.95 10.97
N THR A 39 -17.23 12.11 11.10
CA THR A 39 -18.63 12.27 10.69
C THR A 39 -18.79 12.40 9.16
N THR A 40 -17.73 12.81 8.47
CA THR A 40 -17.71 13.01 7.01
C THR A 40 -16.64 12.16 6.33
N MET A 41 -16.90 11.81 5.07
CA MET A 41 -15.95 11.14 4.19
C MET A 41 -16.18 11.60 2.76
N THR A 42 -15.36 12.51 2.26
CA THR A 42 -15.47 13.05 0.89
C THR A 42 -14.37 12.48 0.00
N ARG A 43 -14.61 12.49 -1.31
CA ARG A 43 -13.58 12.06 -2.28
C ARG A 43 -12.36 12.96 -2.20
N ASP A 44 -12.55 14.27 -2.04
CA ASP A 44 -11.45 15.24 -1.89
C ASP A 44 -10.59 14.94 -0.67
N ALA A 45 -11.18 14.64 0.49
CA ALA A 45 -10.42 14.35 1.70
C ALA A 45 -9.67 13.00 1.63
N ALA A 46 -10.15 12.06 0.82
CA ALA A 46 -9.44 10.83 0.50
C ALA A 46 -8.29 11.10 -0.49
N GLN A 47 -8.54 11.92 -1.51
CA GLN A 47 -7.53 12.33 -2.48
C GLN A 47 -6.39 13.11 -1.81
N ASP A 48 -6.68 14.01 -0.88
CA ASP A 48 -5.69 14.74 -0.07
C ASP A 48 -4.84 13.77 0.76
N TYR A 49 -5.47 12.77 1.38
CA TYR A 49 -4.76 11.75 2.14
C TYR A 49 -3.82 10.93 1.25
N ALA A 50 -4.30 10.50 0.08
CA ALA A 50 -3.50 9.76 -0.89
C ALA A 50 -2.37 10.61 -1.47
N ASN A 51 -2.59 11.91 -1.68
CA ASN A 51 -1.55 12.84 -2.12
C ASN A 51 -0.51 13.10 -1.03
N ALA A 52 -0.91 13.16 0.24
CA ALA A 52 0.02 13.28 1.36
C ALA A 52 0.89 12.02 1.54
N ALA A 53 0.34 10.83 1.23
CA ALA A 53 1.08 9.58 1.21
C ALA A 53 1.92 9.38 -0.06
N ARG A 54 1.94 10.36 -0.98
CA ARG A 54 2.77 10.31 -2.18
C ARG A 54 4.24 10.42 -1.75
N TYR A 55 5.09 9.60 -2.36
CA TYR A 55 6.52 9.44 -2.10
C TYR A 55 6.91 8.64 -0.86
N GLU A 56 5.94 8.21 -0.05
CA GLU A 56 6.20 7.20 0.97
C GLU A 56 6.60 5.87 0.31
N GLY A 57 7.28 5.02 1.08
CA GLY A 57 7.68 3.70 0.60
C GLY A 57 6.52 2.75 0.28
N TYR A 58 6.91 1.56 -0.14
CA TYR A 58 6.05 0.39 -0.20
C TYR A 58 6.58 -0.61 0.80
N GLN A 59 5.68 -1.30 1.50
CA GLN A 59 6.05 -2.44 2.32
C GLN A 59 4.98 -3.50 2.15
N TRP A 60 5.37 -4.71 1.71
CA TRP A 60 4.44 -5.82 1.60
C TRP A 60 3.79 -6.15 2.95
N GLY A 61 2.45 -6.18 3.02
CA GLY A 61 1.69 -6.33 4.26
C GLY A 61 1.79 -5.12 5.20
N GLY A 62 2.37 -4.02 4.74
CA GLY A 62 2.58 -2.80 5.49
C GLY A 62 1.37 -1.88 5.51
N GLY A 63 1.46 -0.85 6.34
CA GLY A 63 0.43 0.19 6.45
C GLY A 63 0.89 1.38 7.27
N CYS A 64 2.21 1.55 7.42
CA CYS A 64 2.81 2.51 8.35
C CYS A 64 3.84 3.34 7.61
N TRP A 65 3.76 4.66 7.72
CA TRP A 65 4.64 5.62 7.03
C TRP A 65 4.65 6.96 7.79
N ASN A 66 5.53 7.90 7.46
CA ASN A 66 5.82 9.06 8.32
C ASN A 66 5.58 10.46 7.70
N TYR A 67 5.20 10.57 6.42
CA TYR A 67 4.99 11.83 5.70
C TYR A 67 6.25 12.70 5.57
N ASP A 68 7.43 12.10 5.43
CA ASP A 68 8.67 12.82 5.13
C ASP A 68 8.98 12.93 3.63
N GLU A 69 8.07 12.43 2.78
CA GLU A 69 8.17 12.41 1.32
C GLU A 69 9.36 11.59 0.80
N ILE A 70 9.88 10.67 1.60
CA ILE A 70 11.03 9.82 1.27
C ILE A 70 10.65 8.36 1.45
N ASP A 71 11.00 7.53 0.47
CA ASP A 71 11.07 6.09 0.68
C ASP A 71 12.39 5.78 1.39
N SER A 72 12.32 5.48 2.69
CA SER A 72 13.50 5.15 3.48
C SER A 72 14.14 3.81 3.09
N TYR A 73 13.41 2.91 2.42
CA TYR A 73 13.82 1.52 2.16
C TYR A 73 13.41 1.01 0.76
N PRO A 74 13.78 1.70 -0.33
CA PRO A 74 13.31 1.36 -1.68
C PRO A 74 13.85 0.03 -2.22
N ASP A 75 14.94 -0.49 -1.64
CA ASP A 75 15.59 -1.71 -2.11
C ASP A 75 15.18 -2.96 -1.31
N ASP A 76 14.08 -2.87 -0.55
CA ASP A 76 13.58 -4.00 0.21
C ASP A 76 13.21 -5.18 -0.72
N PRO A 77 13.49 -6.43 -0.31
CA PRO A 77 13.06 -7.59 -1.07
C PRO A 77 11.54 -7.60 -1.29
N PRO A 78 11.08 -7.77 -2.53
CA PRO A 78 9.66 -7.75 -2.83
C PRO A 78 8.93 -8.91 -2.15
N GLN A 79 7.68 -8.64 -1.74
CA GLN A 79 6.75 -9.62 -1.18
C GLN A 79 7.15 -10.20 0.18
N GLN A 80 8.00 -9.50 0.93
CA GLN A 80 8.45 -9.94 2.24
C GLN A 80 7.87 -9.04 3.34
N THR A 81 6.96 -9.57 4.16
CA THR A 81 6.43 -8.85 5.33
C THR A 81 7.48 -8.57 6.41
N GLY A 82 8.55 -9.36 6.44
CA GLY A 82 9.57 -9.31 7.49
C GLY A 82 10.66 -8.27 7.30
N THR A 83 10.72 -7.59 6.15
CA THR A 83 11.74 -6.57 5.86
C THR A 83 11.61 -5.35 6.78
N HIS A 84 10.37 -5.07 7.22
CA HIS A 84 10.01 -4.02 8.15
C HIS A 84 10.40 -2.60 7.68
N GLY A 85 10.32 -2.40 6.37
CA GLY A 85 10.43 -1.11 5.70
C GLY A 85 9.23 -0.20 5.91
N GLU A 86 9.26 0.92 5.20
CA GLU A 86 8.29 2.00 5.29
C GLU A 86 7.21 1.85 4.22
N GLY A 87 5.97 2.21 4.54
CA GLY A 87 4.89 2.32 3.58
C GLY A 87 3.71 1.41 3.85
N GLY A 88 2.69 1.60 3.03
CA GLY A 88 1.63 0.63 2.84
C GLY A 88 1.92 -0.26 1.63
N ASP A 89 1.33 -1.45 1.60
CA ASP A 89 1.07 -2.09 0.32
C ASP A 89 -0.19 -1.51 -0.33
N CYS A 90 -0.59 -2.07 -1.48
CA CYS A 90 -1.74 -1.56 -2.24
C CYS A 90 -3.05 -1.56 -1.44
N SER A 91 -3.28 -2.56 -0.58
CA SER A 91 -4.47 -2.67 0.28
C SER A 91 -4.35 -1.81 1.53
N GLY A 92 -3.18 -1.72 2.16
CA GLY A 92 -2.92 -0.84 3.30
C GLY A 92 -3.09 0.65 2.95
N LEU A 93 -2.57 1.07 1.80
CA LEU A 93 -2.79 2.42 1.29
C LEU A 93 -4.28 2.70 1.04
N THR A 94 -4.96 1.79 0.34
CA THR A 94 -6.38 1.92 0.00
C THR A 94 -7.24 2.00 1.27
N PHE A 95 -7.07 1.08 2.20
CA PHE A 95 -7.81 0.99 3.45
C PHE A 95 -7.77 2.30 4.25
N LYS A 96 -6.56 2.87 4.41
CA LYS A 96 -6.38 4.13 5.16
C LYS A 96 -6.92 5.33 4.40
N THR A 97 -6.71 5.38 3.08
CA THR A 97 -7.24 6.42 2.20
C THR A 97 -8.77 6.44 2.20
N TRP A 98 -9.40 5.27 2.18
CA TRP A 98 -10.85 5.08 2.22
C TRP A 98 -11.45 5.08 3.63
N ARG A 99 -10.60 5.28 4.66
CA ARG A 99 -11.00 5.43 6.06
C ARG A 99 -11.90 4.28 6.53
N GLU A 100 -11.56 3.08 6.09
CA GLU A 100 -12.40 1.91 6.25
C GLU A 100 -12.41 1.36 7.68
N SER A 101 -13.40 0.52 7.95
CA SER A 101 -13.50 -0.23 9.20
C SER A 101 -12.67 -1.50 9.12
N THR A 102 -12.03 -1.89 10.22
CA THR A 102 -11.48 -3.25 10.34
C THR A 102 -12.58 -4.31 10.43
N ASP A 103 -13.81 -3.92 10.78
CA ASP A 103 -14.99 -4.78 10.72
C ASP A 103 -15.56 -4.79 9.29
N THR A 104 -15.63 -5.96 8.65
CA THR A 104 -16.07 -6.14 7.25
C THR A 104 -17.56 -5.86 6.99
N TRP A 105 -18.34 -5.51 8.01
CA TRP A 105 -19.79 -5.30 7.93
C TRP A 105 -20.24 -3.93 8.43
N ARG A 106 -19.32 -3.12 8.98
CA ARG A 106 -19.62 -1.77 9.45
C ARG A 106 -19.12 -0.74 8.47
N ASP A 107 -20.01 0.13 8.02
CA ASP A 107 -19.63 1.31 7.25
C ASP A 107 -18.80 2.25 8.13
N GLY A 108 -17.48 2.13 8.00
CA GLY A 108 -16.51 2.90 8.77
C GLY A 108 -16.16 4.23 8.11
N ARG A 109 -15.93 5.24 8.95
CA ARG A 109 -15.29 6.52 8.58
C ARG A 109 -14.24 6.81 9.63
N TYR A 110 -13.11 6.15 9.52
CA TYR A 110 -12.05 6.15 10.51
C TYR A 110 -10.81 6.84 9.99
N TYR A 111 -10.40 7.93 10.63
CA TYR A 111 -9.09 8.51 10.37
C TYR A 111 -8.01 7.63 11.00
N TRP A 112 -7.21 7.01 10.15
CA TRP A 112 -6.04 6.23 10.49
C TRP A 112 -4.80 7.11 10.39
N ARG A 113 -4.02 7.20 11.46
CA ARG A 113 -2.74 7.93 11.46
C ARG A 113 -1.74 7.28 10.50
N ALA A 114 -0.85 8.07 9.90
CA ALA A 114 0.21 7.57 9.02
C ALA A 114 1.06 6.48 9.67
N LEU A 115 1.54 6.72 10.89
CA LEU A 115 2.33 5.75 11.65
C LEU A 115 1.52 4.58 12.24
N ARG A 116 0.19 4.54 12.08
CA ARG A 116 -0.58 3.37 12.55
C ARG A 116 -0.38 2.24 11.56
N ASN A 117 0.30 1.17 11.99
CA ASN A 117 0.38 -0.05 11.17
C ASN A 117 -0.99 -0.75 11.14
N VAL A 118 -1.69 -0.59 10.02
CA VAL A 118 -2.98 -1.23 9.79
C VAL A 118 -3.12 -1.59 8.32
N HIS A 119 -3.58 -2.79 8.09
CA HIS A 119 -3.91 -3.34 6.80
C HIS A 119 -5.40 -3.71 6.81
N GLY A 120 -6.09 -3.48 5.69
CA GLY A 120 -7.52 -3.79 5.58
C GLY A 120 -7.81 -5.29 5.73
N PRO A 121 -9.08 -5.68 5.97
CA PRO A 121 -9.48 -7.07 6.16
C PRO A 121 -9.55 -7.89 4.84
N TYR A 122 -8.87 -7.42 3.80
CA TYR A 122 -8.90 -7.99 2.45
C TYR A 122 -7.53 -7.87 1.79
N ASP A 123 -7.25 -8.77 0.85
CA ASP A 123 -6.21 -8.59 -0.15
C ASP A 123 -6.78 -7.96 -1.43
N ALA A 124 -5.94 -7.76 -2.45
CA ALA A 124 -6.36 -7.18 -3.72
C ALA A 124 -7.45 -7.97 -4.45
N ALA A 125 -7.37 -9.31 -4.41
CA ALA A 125 -8.34 -10.18 -5.08
C ALA A 125 -9.72 -10.10 -4.40
N ALA A 126 -9.75 -10.21 -3.07
CA ALA A 126 -10.95 -10.05 -2.26
C ALA A 126 -11.57 -8.66 -2.43
N PHE A 127 -10.75 -7.62 -2.43
CA PHE A 127 -11.20 -6.24 -2.65
C PHE A 127 -11.82 -6.04 -4.02
N ARG A 128 -11.22 -6.61 -5.08
CA ARG A 128 -11.78 -6.59 -6.45
C ARG A 128 -13.21 -7.14 -6.50
N ASP A 129 -13.49 -8.14 -5.67
CA ASP A 129 -14.80 -8.78 -5.59
C ASP A 129 -15.75 -8.04 -4.62
N GLY A 130 -15.33 -6.88 -4.08
CA GLY A 130 -16.13 -5.99 -3.24
C GLY A 130 -16.03 -6.25 -1.74
N ASN A 131 -15.05 -7.04 -1.27
CA ASN A 131 -14.91 -7.34 0.15
C ASN A 131 -14.41 -6.15 0.96
N GLY A 132 -14.78 -6.14 2.25
CA GLY A 132 -14.56 -5.01 3.16
C GLY A 132 -15.75 -4.07 3.20
N ALA A 133 -15.87 -3.30 4.29
CA ALA A 133 -16.92 -2.30 4.42
C ALA A 133 -16.33 -0.90 4.39
N PRO A 134 -16.83 -0.01 3.52
CA PRO A 134 -18.11 -0.09 2.79
C PRO A 134 -17.94 -0.33 1.27
N ASN A 135 -17.23 -1.39 0.88
CA ASN A 135 -16.80 -1.60 -0.50
C ASN A 135 -17.91 -2.22 -1.36
N HIS A 136 -17.90 -1.94 -2.66
CA HIS A 136 -18.79 -2.56 -3.63
C HIS A 136 -18.18 -2.54 -5.03
N VAL A 137 -18.59 -3.48 -5.87
CA VAL A 137 -18.16 -3.51 -7.27
C VAL A 137 -18.87 -2.41 -8.06
N VAL A 138 -18.11 -1.72 -8.92
CA VAL A 138 -18.63 -0.71 -9.87
C VAL A 138 -18.19 -1.03 -11.29
N ALA A 139 -18.96 -0.56 -12.28
CA ALA A 139 -18.53 -0.64 -13.67
C ALA A 139 -17.26 0.21 -13.88
N LYS A 140 -16.22 -0.36 -14.49
CA LYS A 140 -14.98 0.39 -14.78
C LYS A 140 -15.21 1.65 -15.62
N ALA A 141 -16.21 1.65 -16.50
CA ALA A 141 -16.55 2.82 -17.31
C ALA A 141 -17.06 4.00 -16.47
N THR A 142 -17.70 3.74 -15.32
CA THR A 142 -18.29 4.77 -14.46
C THR A 142 -17.38 5.16 -13.30
N ALA A 143 -16.34 4.38 -13.00
CA ALA A 143 -15.39 4.66 -11.91
C ALA A 143 -14.83 6.09 -11.98
N GLY A 144 -15.08 6.87 -10.93
CA GLY A 144 -14.69 8.26 -10.75
C GLY A 144 -13.45 8.45 -9.88
N VAL A 145 -13.13 9.70 -9.52
CA VAL A 145 -12.03 10.05 -8.61
C VAL A 145 -12.19 9.32 -7.28
N MET A 146 -11.13 8.68 -6.78
CA MET A 146 -11.09 7.83 -5.59
C MET A 146 -11.91 6.54 -5.64
N ASP A 147 -12.54 6.19 -6.76
CA ASP A 147 -12.86 4.78 -7.01
C ASP A 147 -11.56 4.04 -7.36
N ALA A 148 -11.55 2.73 -7.19
CA ALA A 148 -10.37 1.91 -7.36
C ALA A 148 -10.49 0.95 -8.55
N PHE A 149 -9.34 0.60 -9.11
CA PHE A 149 -9.17 -0.55 -9.98
C PHE A 149 -8.36 -1.60 -9.22
N ALA A 150 -8.85 -2.84 -9.21
CA ALA A 150 -8.19 -3.93 -8.52
C ALA A 150 -8.05 -5.16 -9.40
N SER A 151 -6.89 -5.80 -9.34
CA SER A 151 -6.59 -7.09 -9.97
C SER A 151 -6.41 -8.17 -8.89
N GLY A 152 -5.95 -9.36 -9.26
CA GLY A 152 -5.65 -10.40 -8.28
C GLY A 152 -4.51 -10.05 -7.31
N THR A 153 -3.67 -9.07 -7.64
CA THR A 153 -2.44 -8.79 -6.87
C THR A 153 -2.18 -7.31 -6.61
N HIS A 154 -3.06 -6.42 -7.08
CA HIS A 154 -2.79 -4.98 -7.02
C HIS A 154 -4.06 -4.14 -6.96
N ILE A 155 -4.01 -3.05 -6.20
CA ILE A 155 -5.06 -2.03 -6.11
C ILE A 155 -4.45 -0.66 -6.45
N GLY A 156 -5.17 0.13 -7.26
CA GLY A 156 -4.85 1.53 -7.49
C GLY A 156 -6.12 2.38 -7.53
N MET A 157 -6.07 3.55 -6.91
CA MET A 157 -7.21 4.48 -6.84
C MET A 157 -7.10 5.57 -7.91
N VAL A 158 -8.20 5.93 -8.54
CA VAL A 158 -8.26 6.98 -9.56
C VAL A 158 -7.98 8.33 -8.90
N PHE A 159 -6.75 8.83 -9.03
CA PHE A 159 -6.40 10.17 -8.58
C PHE A 159 -7.06 11.21 -9.47
N MET A 160 -6.94 11.07 -10.79
CA MET A 160 -7.57 11.97 -11.75
C MET A 160 -7.95 11.19 -13.01
N ARG A 161 -9.17 11.38 -13.51
CA ARG A 161 -9.55 10.83 -14.82
C ARG A 161 -8.84 11.61 -15.92
N SER A 162 -8.21 10.90 -16.85
CA SER A 162 -7.65 11.49 -18.05
C SER A 162 -8.48 11.10 -19.28
N LEU A 163 -8.50 11.99 -20.27
CA LEU A 163 -9.17 11.77 -21.55
C LEU A 163 -8.32 10.94 -22.52
N TYR A 164 -7.05 10.71 -22.20
CA TYR A 164 -6.07 10.13 -23.12
C TYR A 164 -5.91 8.61 -22.99
N GLY A 165 -7.00 7.85 -22.84
CA GLY A 165 -6.94 6.38 -22.83
C GLY A 165 -6.43 5.72 -21.54
N GLY A 166 -6.22 6.50 -20.48
CA GLY A 166 -5.79 6.04 -19.16
C GLY A 166 -6.17 7.04 -18.07
N ASP A 167 -5.84 6.74 -16.82
CA ASP A 167 -6.11 7.56 -15.64
C ASP A 167 -4.79 7.85 -14.90
N GLN A 168 -4.75 8.96 -14.15
CA GLN A 168 -3.75 9.12 -13.09
C GLN A 168 -4.22 8.30 -11.90
N ILE A 169 -3.41 7.33 -11.50
CA ILE A 169 -3.70 6.37 -10.44
C ILE A 169 -2.72 6.58 -9.30
N VAL A 170 -3.23 6.78 -8.08
CA VAL A 170 -2.42 6.71 -6.87
C VAL A 170 -2.38 5.27 -6.39
N GLU A 171 -1.17 4.73 -6.23
CA GLU A 171 -0.93 3.33 -5.88
C GLU A 171 0.39 3.18 -5.12
N ALA A 172 0.41 2.29 -4.13
CA ALA A 172 1.63 1.74 -3.56
C ALA A 172 2.06 0.60 -4.49
N LYS A 173 3.09 0.83 -5.30
CA LYS A 173 3.33 0.02 -6.50
C LYS A 173 4.31 -1.14 -6.29
N CYS A 174 5.46 -0.85 -5.74
CA CYS A 174 6.55 -1.80 -5.55
C CYS A 174 7.57 -1.19 -4.59
N GLU A 175 8.42 -2.04 -3.98
CA GLU A 175 9.51 -1.62 -3.09
C GLU A 175 10.33 -0.48 -3.72
N ALA A 176 10.91 -0.67 -4.91
CA ALA A 176 11.71 0.37 -5.58
C ALA A 176 10.92 1.56 -6.17
N CYS A 177 9.59 1.49 -6.13
CA CYS A 177 8.70 2.47 -6.73
C CYS A 177 8.08 3.40 -5.67
N GLY A 178 7.96 2.89 -4.45
CA GLY A 178 7.12 3.45 -3.39
C GLY A 178 5.65 3.63 -3.79
N THR A 179 5.03 4.57 -3.09
CA THR A 179 3.69 5.09 -3.34
C THR A 179 3.79 6.35 -4.21
N ASN A 180 3.08 6.37 -5.34
CA ASN A 180 3.05 7.55 -6.18
C ASN A 180 1.79 7.63 -7.04
N ILE A 181 1.65 8.74 -7.77
CA ILE A 181 0.66 8.94 -8.81
C ILE A 181 1.28 8.57 -10.14
N PHE A 182 0.77 7.53 -10.78
CA PHE A 182 1.24 7.04 -12.07
C PHE A 182 0.14 7.08 -13.11
N TYR A 183 0.51 7.36 -14.36
CA TYR A 183 -0.40 7.15 -15.47
C TYR A 183 -0.56 5.64 -15.77
N ARG A 184 -1.80 5.15 -15.80
CA ARG A 184 -2.17 3.74 -15.97
C ARG A 184 -3.39 3.55 -16.84
N THR A 185 -3.52 2.37 -17.44
CA THR A 185 -4.62 1.99 -18.34
C THR A 185 -5.56 0.95 -17.73
N TYR A 186 -5.58 0.81 -16.39
CA TYR A 186 -6.35 -0.23 -15.68
C TYR A 186 -7.84 -0.24 -16.04
N ARG A 187 -8.42 0.93 -16.37
CA ARG A 187 -9.81 1.04 -16.84
C ARG A 187 -10.10 0.13 -18.04
N GLY A 188 -9.18 0.10 -19.02
CA GLY A 188 -9.30 -0.73 -20.22
C GLY A 188 -8.80 -2.17 -20.04
N ASP A 189 -8.05 -2.45 -18.97
CA ASP A 189 -7.41 -3.75 -18.77
C ASP A 189 -8.37 -4.79 -18.18
N SER A 190 -8.58 -5.91 -18.88
CA SER A 190 -9.45 -7.00 -18.45
C SER A 190 -9.03 -7.67 -17.14
N ALA A 191 -7.77 -7.56 -16.71
CA ALA A 191 -7.31 -8.11 -15.44
C ALA A 191 -7.86 -7.36 -14.22
N TYR A 192 -8.31 -6.11 -14.43
CA TYR A 192 -8.82 -5.24 -13.38
C TYR A 192 -10.36 -5.19 -13.37
N GLY A 193 -10.92 -5.22 -12.17
CA GLY A 193 -12.30 -4.83 -11.85
C GLY A 193 -12.36 -3.42 -11.28
N GLY A 194 -13.56 -2.82 -11.25
CA GLY A 194 -13.80 -1.54 -10.61
C GLY A 194 -14.40 -1.72 -9.22
N VAL A 195 -13.89 -1.00 -8.23
CA VAL A 195 -14.40 -1.01 -6.85
C VAL A 195 -14.69 0.42 -6.42
N GLY A 196 -15.85 0.62 -5.83
CA GLY A 196 -16.28 1.86 -5.22
C GLY A 196 -16.47 1.71 -3.72
N ARG A 197 -16.55 2.85 -3.06
CA ARG A 197 -16.88 2.97 -1.64
C ARG A 197 -18.28 3.56 -1.49
N TRP A 198 -19.14 2.98 -0.66
CA TRP A 198 -20.42 3.59 -0.32
C TRP A 198 -20.27 4.72 0.71
N GLY A 199 -21.26 5.61 0.77
CA GLY A 199 -21.34 6.60 1.84
C GLY A 199 -20.26 7.68 1.79
N TRP A 200 -19.85 8.08 0.58
CA TRP A 200 -19.24 9.40 0.34
C TRP A 200 -20.24 10.50 0.75
N THR A 201 -19.78 11.57 1.39
CA THR A 201 -20.61 12.64 1.96
C THR A 201 -20.49 13.98 1.21
N GLY A 202 -19.82 14.00 0.07
CA GLY A 202 -19.55 15.16 -0.77
C GLY A 202 -19.00 14.70 -2.11
#